data_AF-A0A940MAR5-F1
#
_entry.id   AF-A0A940MAR5-F1
#
_cell.length_a   1.000
_cell.length_b   1.000
_cell.length_c   1.000
_cell.angle_alpha   90.00
_cell.angle_beta   90.00
_cell.angle_gamma   90.00
#
_symmetry.space_group_name_H-M   'P 1'
#
loop_
_entity.id
_entity.type
_entity.pdbx_description
1 polymer ?
#
loop_
_entity_poly.entity_id
_entity_poly.type
_entity_poly.pdbx_seq_one_letter_code
_entity_poly.pdbx_strand_id
1 'polypeptide(L)'
;MSTPTPLAAVPNPAPRLETAYVPAPEGAPADAPRVFAVVAAVMADAMPVGKDQRNTQQNYNFRGIDDVMSAMAGPMRKHGLFILPSIAGHRQERDGKMTRTVITMRYRVYGPAGDCLLADVPGEAFDFADKATNKAQSAALKYLLFTLFMLPVDARSIDDGDRHHPEPTAEQRAEQTQRQQRRGGQQRGQQRQQGGQQPRRSNRAEPGPWEQEPPQQQRQQRPDYLAAARKADSREEFDKIRAAAVKAGAPADFLDQLDQVARSKAQAASAPPKGERQAGGRASTGQQGGDQEHAAALGEMFDAARDAGIADRAEVEQLFTSRHGVAPADATREQLHAMRDDLLDAVQGAAA
;
A
#
# COMPACT_ATOMS: atom_id res chain seq x y z
N MET A 1 17.51 -34.26 -36.76
CA MET A 1 16.58 -34.10 -35.63
C MET A 1 17.41 -33.81 -34.40
N SER A 2 17.55 -32.54 -34.01
CA SER A 2 18.33 -32.17 -32.82
C SER A 2 17.49 -32.45 -31.58
N THR A 3 17.98 -33.33 -30.73
CA THR A 3 17.40 -33.60 -29.40
C THR A 3 17.41 -32.33 -28.56
N PRO A 4 16.30 -31.96 -27.92
CA PRO A 4 16.28 -30.80 -27.03
C PRO A 4 17.23 -31.06 -25.85
N THR A 5 18.17 -30.14 -25.62
CA THR A 5 19.00 -30.12 -24.43
C THR A 5 18.09 -30.12 -23.20
N PRO A 6 18.24 -31.07 -22.25
CA PRO A 6 17.43 -31.06 -21.05
C PRO A 6 17.65 -29.76 -20.29
N LEU A 7 16.55 -29.08 -19.93
CA LEU A 7 16.60 -27.93 -19.05
C LEU A 7 17.37 -28.34 -17.79
N ALA A 8 18.48 -27.66 -17.50
CA ALA A 8 19.23 -27.92 -16.28
C ALA A 8 18.27 -27.80 -15.08
N ALA A 9 18.22 -28.84 -14.25
CA ALA A 9 17.39 -28.87 -13.06
C ALA A 9 17.68 -27.62 -12.21
N VAL A 10 16.62 -26.92 -11.81
CA VAL A 10 16.73 -25.71 -11.00
C VAL A 10 17.44 -26.07 -9.70
N PRO A 11 18.63 -25.51 -9.40
CA PRO A 11 19.30 -25.81 -8.15
C PRO A 11 18.48 -25.20 -7.02
N ASN A 12 18.05 -26.08 -6.11
CA ASN A 12 17.31 -25.79 -4.88
C ASN A 12 15.87 -25.28 -5.10
N PRO A 13 14.91 -26.15 -5.49
CA PRO A 13 13.51 -25.79 -5.37
C PRO A 13 13.21 -25.49 -3.91
N ALA A 14 12.63 -24.32 -3.64
CA ALA A 14 12.06 -24.00 -2.34
C ALA A 14 11.25 -25.20 -1.82
N PRO A 15 11.35 -25.59 -0.54
CA PRO A 15 10.57 -26.69 0.00
C PRO A 15 9.10 -26.43 -0.32
N ARG A 16 8.48 -27.37 -1.04
CA ARG A 16 7.10 -27.21 -1.52
C ARG A 16 6.17 -26.98 -0.35
N LEU A 17 5.15 -26.18 -0.60
CA LEU A 17 4.14 -25.86 0.39
C LEU A 17 3.27 -27.11 0.61
N GLU A 18 3.49 -27.81 1.73
CA GLU A 18 2.78 -29.05 2.07
C GLU A 18 1.36 -28.78 2.57
N THR A 19 1.20 -27.69 3.34
CA THR A 19 -0.10 -27.29 3.91
C THR A 19 -0.36 -25.82 3.63
N ALA A 20 -1.46 -25.52 2.93
CA ALA A 20 -1.85 -24.16 2.56
C ALA A 20 -2.50 -23.36 3.71
N TYR A 21 -2.94 -24.02 4.79
CA TYR A 21 -3.59 -23.41 5.94
C TYR A 21 -2.90 -23.80 7.25
N VAL A 22 -2.60 -22.82 8.08
CA VAL A 22 -2.14 -23.01 9.45
C VAL A 22 -3.29 -22.60 10.37
N PRO A 23 -3.80 -23.51 11.21
CA PRO A 23 -4.88 -23.19 12.13
C PRO A 23 -4.41 -22.19 13.19
N ALA A 24 -5.39 -21.55 13.83
CA ALA A 24 -5.13 -20.65 14.93
C ALA A 24 -4.47 -21.37 16.11
N PRO A 25 -3.67 -20.67 16.91
CA PRO A 25 -3.09 -21.24 18.11
C PRO A 25 -4.17 -21.67 19.10
N GLU A 26 -3.81 -22.62 19.97
CA GLU A 26 -4.66 -23.01 21.09
C GLU A 26 -4.94 -21.80 22.00
N GLY A 27 -6.18 -21.67 22.47
CA GLY A 27 -6.62 -20.53 23.26
C GLY A 27 -6.95 -19.26 22.46
N ALA A 28 -6.88 -19.29 21.13
CA ALA A 28 -7.37 -18.18 20.31
C ALA A 28 -8.87 -17.91 20.61
N PRO A 29 -9.29 -16.63 20.69
CA PRO A 29 -10.69 -16.30 20.97
C PRO A 29 -11.64 -16.98 19.98
N ALA A 30 -12.69 -17.63 20.48
CA ALA A 30 -13.61 -18.41 19.66
C ALA A 30 -14.45 -17.54 18.71
N ASP A 31 -14.62 -16.27 19.06
CA ASP A 31 -15.33 -15.23 18.32
C ASP A 31 -14.44 -14.46 17.33
N ALA A 32 -13.12 -14.62 17.39
CA ALA A 32 -12.20 -13.97 16.45
C ALA A 32 -12.40 -14.53 15.03
N PRO A 33 -12.62 -13.67 14.01
CA PRO A 33 -12.78 -14.11 12.64
C PRO A 33 -11.57 -14.90 12.11
N ARG A 34 -11.83 -16.04 11.48
CA ARG A 34 -10.81 -16.84 10.79
C ARG A 34 -10.39 -16.18 9.49
N VAL A 35 -9.15 -16.44 9.05
CA VAL A 35 -8.57 -15.83 7.84
C VAL A 35 -9.47 -15.94 6.61
N PHE A 36 -10.18 -17.05 6.40
CA PHE A 36 -11.07 -17.21 5.25
C PHE A 36 -12.24 -16.22 5.25
N ALA A 37 -12.87 -16.01 6.41
CA ALA A 37 -13.97 -15.06 6.56
C ALA A 37 -13.47 -13.62 6.37
N VAL A 38 -12.28 -13.33 6.89
CA VAL A 38 -11.62 -12.03 6.73
C VAL A 38 -11.25 -11.76 5.28
N VAL A 39 -10.72 -12.74 4.54
CA VAL A 39 -10.46 -12.60 3.10
C VAL A 39 -11.74 -12.25 2.35
N ALA A 40 -12.85 -12.96 2.60
CA ALA A 40 -14.14 -12.66 1.97
C ALA A 40 -14.64 -11.24 2.32
N ALA A 41 -14.48 -10.79 3.56
CA ALA A 41 -14.85 -9.44 3.98
C ALA A 41 -13.97 -8.35 3.33
N VAL A 42 -12.68 -8.62 3.19
CA VAL A 42 -11.75 -7.74 2.46
C VAL A 42 -12.13 -7.65 0.99
N MET A 43 -12.49 -8.78 0.35
CA MET A 43 -12.94 -8.79 -1.05
C MET A 43 -14.20 -7.95 -1.26
N ALA A 44 -15.14 -7.98 -0.31
CA ALA A 44 -16.37 -7.18 -0.38
C ALA A 44 -16.09 -5.67 -0.32
N ASP A 45 -15.09 -5.25 0.46
CA ASP A 45 -14.74 -3.84 0.64
C ASP A 45 -13.67 -3.32 -0.35
N ALA A 46 -13.06 -4.20 -1.15
CA ALA A 46 -11.94 -3.83 -2.02
C ALA A 46 -12.39 -3.00 -3.23
N MET A 47 -11.68 -1.89 -3.47
CA MET A 47 -12.00 -0.98 -4.56
C MET A 47 -11.44 -1.47 -5.92
N PRO A 48 -12.13 -1.18 -7.05
CA PRO A 48 -11.62 -1.52 -8.36
C PRO A 48 -10.30 -0.85 -8.72
N VAL A 49 -9.39 -1.61 -9.33
CA VAL A 49 -8.09 -1.12 -9.80
C VAL A 49 -8.13 -0.87 -11.32
N GLY A 50 -7.85 0.38 -11.72
CA GLY A 50 -7.81 0.82 -13.12
C GLY A 50 -6.44 0.69 -13.76
N LYS A 51 -6.36 0.79 -15.10
CA LYS A 51 -5.10 0.89 -15.85
C LYS A 51 -4.59 2.35 -15.85
N ASP A 52 -4.29 2.89 -14.68
CA ASP A 52 -3.93 4.31 -14.53
C ASP A 52 -2.44 4.60 -14.80
N GLN A 53 -1.61 3.55 -14.90
CA GLN A 53 -0.18 3.67 -15.19
C GLN A 53 0.10 3.42 -16.66
N ARG A 54 1.13 4.08 -17.20
CA ARG A 54 1.57 3.92 -18.59
C ARG A 54 3.05 3.61 -18.67
N ASN A 55 3.40 2.53 -19.35
CA ASN A 55 4.74 2.26 -19.79
C ASN A 55 4.98 3.02 -21.10
N THR A 56 5.83 4.03 -21.10
CA THR A 56 6.05 4.85 -22.30
C THR A 56 6.99 4.20 -23.32
N GLN A 57 7.86 3.27 -22.89
CA GLN A 57 8.80 2.58 -23.79
C GLN A 57 8.13 1.55 -24.68
N GLN A 58 7.23 0.75 -24.11
CA GLN A 58 6.49 -0.26 -24.87
C GLN A 58 5.04 0.19 -25.14
N ASN A 59 4.73 1.43 -24.77
CA ASN A 59 3.50 2.13 -25.10
C ASN A 59 2.21 1.38 -24.73
N TYR A 60 2.13 0.86 -23.50
CA TYR A 60 0.90 0.22 -22.98
C TYR A 60 0.53 0.73 -21.58
N ASN A 61 -0.76 0.66 -21.26
CA ASN A 61 -1.27 0.99 -19.93
C ASN A 61 -1.34 -0.26 -19.05
N PHE A 62 -1.07 -0.10 -17.75
CA PHE A 62 -1.04 -1.20 -16.79
C PHE A 62 -1.56 -0.78 -15.41
N ARG A 63 -1.80 -1.79 -14.56
CA ARG A 63 -2.16 -1.62 -13.15
C ARG A 63 -0.91 -1.57 -12.31
N GLY A 64 -0.65 -0.46 -11.61
CA GLY A 64 0.50 -0.33 -10.72
C GLY A 64 0.34 -1.15 -9.44
N ILE A 65 1.44 -1.60 -8.85
CA ILE A 65 1.41 -2.22 -7.51
C ILE A 65 0.95 -1.21 -6.45
N ASP A 66 1.34 0.06 -6.57
CA ASP A 66 0.93 1.11 -5.62
C ASP A 66 -0.60 1.31 -5.63
N ASP A 67 -1.22 1.25 -6.81
CA ASP A 67 -2.68 1.37 -6.95
C ASP A 67 -3.40 0.18 -6.29
N VAL A 68 -2.84 -1.02 -6.46
CA VAL A 68 -3.33 -2.26 -5.82
C VAL A 68 -3.20 -2.18 -4.30
N MET A 69 -2.03 -1.78 -3.80
CA MET A 69 -1.80 -1.62 -2.35
C MET A 69 -2.73 -0.57 -1.75
N SER A 70 -2.99 0.52 -2.48
CA SER A 70 -3.88 1.59 -2.03
C SER A 70 -5.34 1.13 -1.95
N ALA A 71 -5.81 0.36 -2.94
CA ALA A 71 -7.15 -0.24 -2.94
C ALA A 71 -7.36 -1.23 -1.78
N MET A 72 -6.29 -1.92 -1.36
CA MET A 72 -6.34 -2.97 -0.34
C MET A 72 -6.09 -2.47 1.09
N ALA A 73 -5.30 -1.40 1.26
CA ALA A 73 -4.83 -0.98 2.58
C ALA A 73 -5.96 -0.60 3.56
N GLY A 74 -7.06 -0.01 3.08
CA GLY A 74 -8.24 0.28 3.91
C GLY A 74 -8.96 -0.99 4.38
N PRO A 75 -9.45 -1.82 3.43
CA PRO A 75 -10.10 -3.10 3.73
C PRO A 75 -9.29 -4.02 4.64
N MET A 76 -8.00 -4.20 4.36
CA MET A 76 -7.13 -5.07 5.17
C MET A 76 -7.03 -4.59 6.62
N ARG A 77 -6.83 -3.28 6.84
CA ARG A 77 -6.78 -2.70 8.19
C ARG A 77 -8.11 -2.83 8.92
N LYS A 78 -9.22 -2.59 8.23
CA LYS A 78 -10.57 -2.68 8.79
C LYS A 78 -10.87 -4.07 9.35
N HIS A 79 -10.42 -5.12 8.67
CA HIS A 79 -10.71 -6.52 9.05
C HIS A 79 -9.56 -7.23 9.77
N GLY A 80 -8.48 -6.51 10.10
CA GLY A 80 -7.34 -7.08 10.83
C GLY A 80 -6.53 -8.10 10.02
N LEU A 81 -6.50 -7.99 8.69
CA LEU A 81 -5.71 -8.83 7.81
C LEU A 81 -4.33 -8.19 7.56
N PHE A 82 -3.27 -8.97 7.72
CA PHE A 82 -1.93 -8.55 7.29
C PHE A 82 -1.20 -9.69 6.57
N ILE A 83 -0.18 -9.33 5.79
CA ILE A 83 0.58 -10.26 4.96
C ILE A 83 2.05 -10.17 5.31
N LEU A 84 2.67 -11.30 5.65
CA LEU A 84 4.10 -11.40 5.92
C LEU A 84 4.82 -12.13 4.76
N PRO A 85 5.65 -11.43 3.96
CA PRO A 85 6.41 -12.03 2.88
C PRO A 85 7.70 -12.71 3.37
N SER A 86 8.12 -13.76 2.68
CA SER A 86 9.43 -14.40 2.81
C SER A 86 9.91 -14.94 1.47
N ILE A 87 11.21 -14.91 1.19
CA ILE A 87 11.76 -15.49 -0.04
C ILE A 87 11.99 -16.99 0.20
N ALA A 88 11.21 -17.84 -0.46
CA ALA A 88 11.33 -19.29 -0.36
C ALA A 88 12.33 -19.85 -1.38
N GLY A 89 12.47 -19.19 -2.53
CA GLY A 89 13.45 -19.52 -3.57
C GLY A 89 14.01 -18.26 -4.21
N HIS A 90 15.30 -18.27 -4.52
CA HIS A 90 15.99 -17.14 -5.13
C HIS A 90 17.03 -17.63 -6.13
N ARG A 91 16.86 -17.25 -7.40
CA ARG A 91 17.81 -17.53 -8.47
C ARG A 91 18.11 -16.23 -9.19
N GLN A 92 19.39 -15.93 -9.34
CA GLN A 92 19.84 -14.75 -10.04
C GLN A 92 20.89 -15.13 -11.09
N GLU A 93 20.70 -14.64 -12.30
CA GLU A 93 21.61 -14.83 -13.43
C GLU A 93 22.05 -13.46 -13.94
N ARG A 94 23.34 -13.32 -14.26
CA ARG A 94 23.88 -12.08 -14.83
C ARG A 94 24.39 -12.32 -16.24
N ASP A 95 23.85 -11.58 -17.21
CA ASP A 95 24.28 -11.55 -18.60
C ASP A 95 24.77 -10.14 -18.94
N GLY A 96 26.09 -9.94 -18.83
CA GLY A 96 26.72 -8.62 -18.94
C GLY A 96 26.24 -7.66 -17.84
N LYS A 97 25.59 -6.57 -18.23
CA LYS A 97 25.00 -5.59 -17.29
C LYS A 97 23.60 -5.98 -16.83
N MET A 98 22.94 -6.91 -17.51
CA MET A 98 21.59 -7.34 -17.18
C MET A 98 21.63 -8.41 -16.09
N THR A 99 20.79 -8.23 -15.09
CA THR A 99 20.53 -9.19 -14.02
C THR A 99 19.09 -9.68 -14.17
N ARG A 100 18.93 -10.99 -14.35
CA ARG A 100 17.64 -11.67 -14.28
C ARG A 100 17.49 -12.27 -12.90
N THR A 101 16.43 -11.90 -12.19
CA THR A 101 16.08 -12.49 -10.90
C THR A 101 14.76 -13.25 -11.04
N VAL A 102 14.75 -14.51 -10.61
CA VAL A 102 13.57 -15.35 -10.45
C VAL A 102 13.47 -15.73 -8.98
N ILE A 103 12.35 -15.40 -8.34
CA ILE A 103 12.09 -15.70 -6.94
C ILE A 103 10.79 -16.50 -6.79
N THR A 104 10.73 -17.28 -5.72
CA THR A 104 9.47 -17.82 -5.20
C THR A 104 9.21 -17.10 -3.89
N MET A 105 8.20 -16.24 -3.87
CA MET A 105 7.78 -15.55 -2.66
C MET A 105 6.76 -16.41 -1.92
N ARG A 106 7.01 -16.67 -0.65
CA ARG A 106 6.05 -17.27 0.27
C ARG A 106 5.41 -16.19 1.10
N TYR A 107 4.10 -16.07 0.98
CA TYR A 107 3.30 -15.15 1.77
C TYR A 107 2.53 -15.91 2.84
N ARG A 108 2.53 -15.36 4.05
CA ARG A 108 1.60 -15.75 5.12
C ARG A 108 0.57 -14.65 5.27
N VAL A 109 -0.69 -15.00 5.05
CA VAL A 109 -1.84 -14.11 5.16
C VAL A 109 -2.52 -14.42 6.46
N TYR A 110 -2.42 -13.52 7.44
CA TYR A 110 -2.94 -13.74 8.79
C TYR A 110 -4.33 -13.14 8.95
N GLY A 111 -5.21 -13.89 9.63
CA GLY A 111 -6.45 -13.38 10.19
C GLY A 111 -6.28 -12.95 11.65
N PRO A 112 -7.27 -12.21 12.23
CA PRO A 112 -7.22 -11.73 13.61
C PRO A 112 -7.24 -12.86 14.64
N ALA A 113 -7.71 -14.06 14.27
CA ALA A 113 -7.64 -15.23 15.14
C ALA A 113 -6.25 -15.88 15.19
N GLY A 114 -5.27 -15.37 14.44
CA GLY A 114 -3.89 -15.89 14.39
C GLY A 114 -3.69 -17.08 13.44
N ASP A 115 -4.75 -17.57 12.80
CA ASP A 115 -4.63 -18.53 11.70
C ASP A 115 -4.09 -17.86 10.43
N CYS A 116 -3.48 -18.63 9.53
CA CYS A 116 -2.97 -18.06 8.29
C CYS A 116 -3.07 -18.96 7.07
N LEU A 117 -3.14 -18.32 5.90
CA LEU A 117 -2.97 -18.95 4.61
C LEU A 117 -1.54 -18.76 4.10
N LEU A 118 -1.00 -19.81 3.53
CA LEU A 118 0.32 -19.86 2.94
C LEU A 118 0.18 -19.93 1.43
N ALA A 119 0.83 -19.01 0.71
CA ALA A 119 0.83 -18.96 -0.74
C ALA A 119 2.24 -18.75 -1.29
N ASP A 120 2.67 -19.63 -2.19
CA ASP A 120 3.90 -19.45 -2.97
C ASP A 120 3.55 -18.81 -4.32
N VAL A 121 4.12 -17.66 -4.60
CA VAL A 121 3.89 -16.89 -5.83
C VAL A 121 5.23 -16.62 -6.52
N PRO A 122 5.37 -16.97 -7.81
CA PRO A 122 6.58 -16.66 -8.55
C PRO A 122 6.70 -15.16 -8.81
N GLY A 123 7.92 -14.65 -8.73
CA GLY A 123 8.29 -13.31 -9.16
C GLY A 123 9.46 -13.37 -10.12
N GLU A 124 9.38 -12.63 -11.22
CA GLU A 124 10.47 -12.54 -12.18
C GLU A 124 10.72 -11.08 -12.55
N ALA A 125 11.99 -10.71 -12.67
CA ALA A 125 12.38 -9.39 -13.12
C ALA A 125 13.72 -9.40 -13.87
N PHE A 126 13.85 -8.42 -14.76
CA PHE A 126 15.08 -8.04 -15.43
C PHE A 126 15.48 -6.63 -15.02
N ASP A 127 16.77 -6.42 -14.78
CA ASP A 127 17.31 -5.14 -14.31
C ASP A 127 18.74 -4.93 -14.79
N PHE A 128 19.08 -3.71 -15.21
CA PHE A 128 20.46 -3.39 -15.65
C PHE A 128 21.36 -2.84 -14.52
N ALA A 129 20.81 -2.72 -13.30
CA ALA A 129 21.44 -2.18 -12.12
C ALA A 129 21.24 -3.16 -10.94
N ASP A 130 20.79 -2.66 -9.78
CA ASP A 130 20.70 -3.34 -8.49
C ASP A 130 19.26 -3.64 -8.03
N LYS A 131 18.23 -3.34 -8.84
CA LYS A 131 16.81 -3.40 -8.40
C LYS A 131 16.07 -4.67 -8.81
N ALA A 132 16.76 -5.65 -9.40
CA ALA A 132 16.15 -6.90 -9.92
C ALA A 132 15.31 -7.62 -8.86
N THR A 133 15.85 -7.79 -7.65
CA THR A 133 15.15 -8.53 -6.58
C THR A 133 13.93 -7.78 -6.07
N ASN A 134 14.03 -6.46 -5.85
CA ASN A 134 12.89 -5.65 -5.42
C ASN A 134 11.75 -5.65 -6.46
N LYS A 135 12.10 -5.59 -7.75
CA LYS A 135 11.13 -5.69 -8.84
C LYS A 135 10.42 -7.05 -8.87
N ALA A 136 11.18 -8.12 -8.70
CA ALA A 136 10.61 -9.46 -8.65
C ALA A 136 9.65 -9.63 -7.44
N GLN A 137 9.97 -9.04 -6.28
CA GLN A 137 9.08 -9.03 -5.11
C GLN A 137 7.81 -8.24 -5.36
N SER A 138 7.90 -7.05 -5.97
CA SER A 138 6.73 -6.25 -6.33
C SER A 138 5.82 -6.97 -7.33
N ALA A 139 6.41 -7.67 -8.30
CA ALA A 139 5.66 -8.49 -9.24
C ALA A 139 4.90 -9.63 -8.54
N ALA A 140 5.59 -10.38 -7.66
CA ALA A 140 4.96 -11.46 -6.90
C ALA A 140 3.83 -10.96 -5.99
N LEU A 141 4.04 -9.84 -5.27
CA LEU A 141 3.01 -9.27 -4.39
C LEU A 141 1.79 -8.82 -5.19
N LYS A 142 2.01 -8.20 -6.35
CA LYS A 142 0.93 -7.80 -7.25
C LYS A 142 0.04 -8.99 -7.60
N TYR A 143 0.63 -10.08 -8.07
CA TYR A 143 -0.14 -11.25 -8.48
C TYR A 143 -0.78 -11.98 -7.30
N LEU A 144 -0.14 -12.00 -6.12
CA LEU A 144 -0.78 -12.49 -4.90
C LEU A 144 -2.08 -11.71 -4.64
N LEU A 145 -2.02 -10.37 -4.61
CA LEU A 145 -3.19 -9.55 -4.26
C LEU A 145 -4.31 -9.69 -5.29
N PHE A 146 -3.99 -9.75 -6.59
CA PHE A 146 -5.00 -10.00 -7.63
C PHE A 146 -5.67 -11.37 -7.49
N THR A 147 -4.89 -12.42 -7.21
CA THR A 147 -5.39 -13.80 -7.19
C THR A 147 -6.05 -14.17 -5.87
N LEU A 148 -5.55 -13.68 -4.74
CA LEU A 148 -6.13 -13.97 -3.43
C LEU A 148 -7.46 -13.25 -3.23
N PHE A 149 -7.55 -11.99 -3.66
CA PHE A 149 -8.73 -11.16 -3.42
C PHE A 149 -9.63 -10.98 -4.64
N MET A 150 -9.34 -11.65 -5.76
CA MET A 150 -10.06 -11.49 -7.03
C MET A 150 -10.35 -10.02 -7.34
N LEU A 151 -9.30 -9.18 -7.19
CA LEU A 151 -9.46 -7.73 -7.16
C LEU A 151 -10.26 -7.25 -8.37
N PRO A 152 -11.37 -6.51 -8.16
CA PRO A 152 -12.20 -6.07 -9.26
C PRO A 152 -11.38 -5.19 -10.19
N VAL A 153 -11.45 -5.51 -11.48
CA VAL A 153 -10.91 -4.68 -12.55
C VAL A 153 -12.06 -3.84 -13.09
N ASP A 154 -11.83 -2.54 -13.34
CA ASP A 154 -12.87 -1.66 -13.92
C ASP A 154 -13.54 -2.39 -15.11
N ALA A 155 -14.87 -2.55 -15.08
CA ALA A 155 -15.61 -3.27 -16.13
C ALA A 155 -15.44 -2.61 -17.52
N ARG A 156 -15.04 -1.34 -17.58
CA ARG A 156 -14.68 -0.64 -18.83
C ARG A 156 -13.29 -1.02 -19.36
N SER A 157 -12.54 -1.83 -18.61
CA SER A 157 -11.15 -2.21 -18.89
C SER A 157 -10.98 -3.67 -19.33
N ILE A 158 -12.01 -4.27 -19.96
CA ILE A 158 -11.90 -5.52 -20.75
C ILE A 158 -11.04 -5.31 -22.02
N ASP A 159 -10.03 -4.46 -21.91
CA ASP A 159 -8.85 -4.51 -22.73
C ASP A 159 -7.89 -5.43 -21.97
N ASP A 160 -7.98 -6.72 -22.27
CA ASP A 160 -7.00 -7.70 -21.81
C ASP A 160 -5.62 -7.24 -22.29
N GLY A 161 -4.70 -6.97 -21.37
CA GLY A 161 -3.35 -6.53 -21.72
C GLY A 161 -2.58 -7.56 -22.54
N ASP A 162 -3.02 -8.83 -22.52
CA ASP A 162 -2.49 -9.89 -23.37
C ASP A 162 -3.04 -9.85 -24.80
N ARG A 163 -4.06 -9.03 -25.09
CA ARG A 163 -4.61 -8.85 -26.45
C ARG A 163 -3.69 -8.04 -27.35
N HIS A 164 -2.83 -7.22 -26.76
CA HIS A 164 -1.83 -6.41 -27.45
C HIS A 164 -0.47 -6.56 -26.76
N HIS A 165 0.14 -7.74 -26.87
CA HIS A 165 1.60 -7.79 -26.81
C HIS A 165 2.12 -6.92 -27.97
N PRO A 166 2.97 -5.91 -27.72
CA PRO A 166 3.63 -5.22 -28.80
C PRO A 166 4.44 -6.26 -29.57
N GLU A 167 3.95 -6.62 -30.75
CA GLU A 167 4.72 -7.33 -31.76
C GLU A 167 6.06 -6.61 -31.86
N PRO A 168 7.20 -7.27 -31.57
CA PRO A 168 8.49 -6.61 -31.59
C PRO A 168 8.65 -5.92 -32.94
N THR A 169 9.05 -4.65 -32.93
CA THR A 169 9.19 -3.88 -34.17
C THR A 169 10.12 -4.60 -35.14
N ALA A 170 10.04 -4.33 -36.44
CA ALA A 170 10.93 -4.94 -37.41
C ALA A 170 12.41 -4.77 -37.03
N GLU A 171 12.74 -3.62 -36.42
CA GLU A 171 14.07 -3.34 -35.85
C GLU A 171 14.39 -4.23 -34.65
N GLN A 172 13.48 -4.42 -33.70
CA GLN A 172 13.68 -5.29 -32.54
C GLN A 172 13.78 -6.78 -32.95
N ARG A 173 13.01 -7.21 -33.96
CA ARG A 173 13.12 -8.55 -34.55
C ARG A 173 14.44 -8.72 -35.30
N ALA A 174 14.87 -7.71 -36.05
CA ALA A 174 16.16 -7.72 -36.72
C ALA A 174 17.30 -7.76 -35.71
N GLU A 175 17.24 -6.99 -34.62
CA GLU A 175 18.26 -6.97 -33.57
C GLU A 175 18.32 -8.31 -32.80
N GLN A 176 17.17 -8.93 -32.49
CA GLN A 176 17.13 -10.27 -31.89
C GLN A 176 17.68 -11.34 -32.83
N THR A 177 17.33 -11.30 -34.11
CA THR A 177 17.84 -12.22 -35.13
C THR A 177 19.35 -12.05 -35.31
N GLN A 178 19.83 -10.80 -35.32
CA GLN A 178 21.25 -10.48 -35.42
C GLN A 178 22.02 -10.86 -34.15
N ARG A 179 21.41 -10.74 -32.95
CA ARG A 179 21.97 -11.25 -31.69
C ARG A 179 22.04 -12.78 -31.64
N GLN A 180 21.05 -13.48 -32.16
CA GLN A 180 21.06 -14.95 -32.26
C GLN A 180 22.10 -15.44 -33.27
N GLN A 181 22.24 -14.77 -34.42
CA GLN A 181 23.27 -15.05 -35.42
C GLN A 181 24.68 -14.75 -34.89
N ARG A 182 24.85 -13.68 -34.10
CA ARG A 182 26.11 -13.36 -33.43
C ARG A 182 26.47 -14.39 -32.35
N ARG A 183 25.50 -14.88 -31.56
CA ARG A 183 25.72 -15.97 -30.60
C ARG A 183 26.09 -17.29 -31.29
N GLY A 184 25.48 -17.60 -32.44
CA GLY A 184 25.85 -18.77 -33.26
C GLY A 184 27.22 -18.65 -33.94
N GLY A 185 27.64 -17.44 -34.34
CA GLY A 185 28.96 -17.18 -34.92
C GLY A 185 30.10 -17.16 -33.90
N GLN A 186 29.83 -16.75 -32.67
CA GLN A 186 30.85 -16.60 -31.61
C GLN A 186 31.30 -17.95 -31.03
N GLN A 187 30.47 -19.01 -31.10
CA GLN A 187 30.89 -20.39 -30.79
C GLN A 187 31.83 -20.99 -31.85
N ARG A 188 31.79 -20.52 -33.11
CA ARG A 188 32.73 -20.95 -34.16
C ARG A 188 34.03 -20.12 -34.21
N GLY A 189 34.01 -18.90 -33.67
CA GLY A 189 35.16 -17.98 -33.69
C GLY A 189 36.09 -18.06 -32.47
N GLN A 190 35.65 -18.57 -31.32
CA GLN A 190 36.44 -18.57 -30.07
C GLN A 190 37.65 -19.52 -30.05
N GLN A 191 37.91 -20.28 -31.12
CA GLN A 191 39.12 -21.11 -31.24
C GLN A 191 40.28 -20.41 -31.97
N ARG A 192 40.10 -19.18 -32.46
CA ARG A 192 41.17 -18.42 -33.11
C ARG A 192 41.15 -16.97 -32.62
N GLN A 193 42.29 -16.53 -32.09
CA GLN A 193 42.61 -15.16 -31.66
C GLN A 193 42.17 -14.78 -30.24
N GLN A 194 42.96 -15.31 -29.28
CA GLN A 194 43.44 -14.46 -28.19
C GLN A 194 44.26 -13.31 -28.81
N GLY A 195 43.95 -12.07 -28.47
CA GLY A 195 44.76 -10.91 -28.86
C GLY A 195 43.97 -9.63 -29.04
N GLY A 196 43.85 -8.85 -27.95
CA GLY A 196 43.77 -7.38 -27.96
C GLY A 196 42.60 -6.70 -28.68
N GLN A 197 41.65 -6.18 -27.90
CA GLN A 197 41.24 -4.77 -27.88
C GLN A 197 39.92 -4.60 -27.10
N GLN A 198 39.93 -3.71 -26.11
CA GLN A 198 38.73 -3.27 -25.37
C GLN A 198 37.88 -2.35 -26.24
N PRO A 199 36.56 -2.57 -26.41
CA PRO A 199 35.68 -1.57 -26.95
C PRO A 199 35.12 -0.67 -25.84
N ARG A 200 35.13 0.64 -26.15
CA ARG A 200 34.75 1.76 -25.31
C ARG A 200 33.28 1.69 -24.87
N ARG A 201 33.04 2.12 -23.62
CA ARG A 201 31.73 2.35 -23.00
C ARG A 201 30.90 3.35 -23.82
N SER A 202 29.67 2.98 -24.18
CA SER A 202 28.56 3.92 -24.21
C SER A 202 27.95 3.99 -22.79
N ASN A 203 27.94 5.19 -22.20
CA ASN A 203 27.18 5.50 -21.00
C ASN A 203 25.82 6.02 -21.44
N ARG A 204 24.79 5.17 -21.39
CA ARG A 204 23.36 5.48 -21.15
C ARG A 204 22.56 4.25 -21.59
N ALA A 205 22.09 3.48 -20.61
CA ALA A 205 21.03 2.50 -20.81
C ALA A 205 19.78 3.12 -20.22
N GLU A 206 18.73 3.26 -21.02
CA GLU A 206 17.48 3.83 -20.56
C GLU A 206 16.77 2.86 -19.60
N PRO A 207 16.09 3.38 -18.56
CA PRO A 207 15.33 2.58 -17.60
C PRO A 207 14.31 1.69 -18.33
N GLY A 208 13.86 0.59 -17.75
CA GLY A 208 12.74 -0.22 -18.26
C GLY A 208 11.35 0.37 -17.98
N PRO A 209 10.27 -0.25 -18.48
CA PRO A 209 8.86 0.12 -18.29
C PRO A 209 8.40 0.58 -16.90
N TRP A 210 9.00 -0.01 -15.87
CA TRP A 210 8.66 0.14 -14.46
C TRP A 210 9.74 0.92 -13.68
N GLU A 211 10.80 1.35 -14.38
CA GLU A 211 11.83 2.26 -13.86
C GLU A 211 11.64 3.70 -14.32
N GLN A 212 10.66 3.93 -15.18
CA GLN A 212 10.25 5.30 -15.43
C GLN A 212 9.64 5.84 -14.14
N GLU A 213 10.29 6.86 -13.58
CA GLU A 213 9.56 7.77 -12.71
C GLU A 213 8.31 8.17 -13.50
N PRO A 214 7.10 8.07 -12.90
CA PRO A 214 5.92 8.58 -13.58
C PRO A 214 6.25 10.01 -14.01
N PRO A 215 5.90 10.43 -15.25
CA PRO A 215 6.01 11.84 -15.56
C PRO A 215 5.36 12.60 -14.41
N GLN A 216 5.94 13.75 -14.02
CA GLN A 216 5.29 14.70 -13.12
C GLN A 216 4.02 15.29 -13.77
N GLN A 217 3.19 14.47 -14.40
CA GLN A 217 1.76 14.67 -14.36
C GLN A 217 1.41 14.55 -12.89
N GLN A 218 1.07 15.69 -12.30
CA GLN A 218 0.37 15.79 -11.02
C GLN A 218 -0.40 14.50 -10.82
N ARG A 219 0.07 13.65 -9.88
CA ARG A 219 -0.72 12.56 -9.35
C ARG A 219 -1.99 13.25 -8.88
N GLN A 220 -3.02 13.27 -9.72
CA GLN A 220 -4.36 13.56 -9.26
C GLN A 220 -4.63 12.36 -8.36
N GLN A 221 -4.27 12.52 -7.08
CA GLN A 221 -4.66 11.63 -6.02
C GLN A 221 -6.13 11.36 -6.29
N ARG A 222 -6.47 10.09 -6.59
CA ARG A 222 -7.87 9.72 -6.79
C ARG A 222 -8.61 10.31 -5.58
N PRO A 223 -9.56 11.24 -5.79
CA PRO A 223 -10.13 11.96 -4.68
C PRO A 223 -10.75 10.96 -3.72
N ASP A 224 -10.36 11.01 -2.44
CA ASP A 224 -11.07 10.28 -1.41
C ASP A 224 -12.48 10.87 -1.32
N TYR A 225 -13.42 10.26 -2.04
CA TYR A 225 -14.80 10.76 -2.16
C TYR A 225 -15.49 10.81 -0.80
N LEU A 226 -15.13 9.93 0.14
CA LEU A 226 -15.67 9.96 1.51
C LEU A 226 -15.10 11.13 2.31
N ALA A 227 -13.78 11.37 2.24
CA ALA A 227 -13.18 12.54 2.88
C ALA A 227 -13.67 13.85 2.26
N ALA A 228 -13.84 13.89 0.93
CA ALA A 228 -14.41 15.04 0.22
C ALA A 228 -15.86 15.28 0.65
N ALA A 229 -16.71 14.25 0.70
CA ALA A 229 -18.09 14.36 1.15
C ALA A 229 -18.21 14.84 2.61
N ARG A 230 -17.29 14.41 3.48
CA ARG A 230 -17.20 14.91 4.87
C ARG A 230 -16.76 16.36 4.95
N LYS A 231 -16.05 16.88 3.96
CA LYS A 231 -15.62 18.29 3.88
C LYS A 231 -16.57 19.18 3.09
N ALA A 232 -17.49 18.62 2.30
CA ALA A 232 -18.44 19.39 1.51
C ALA A 232 -19.33 20.26 2.40
N ASP A 233 -19.36 21.56 2.13
CA ASP A 233 -20.08 22.54 2.95
C ASP A 233 -21.50 22.83 2.42
N SER A 234 -21.81 22.32 1.23
CA SER A 234 -23.09 22.52 0.56
C SER A 234 -23.61 21.25 -0.10
N ARG A 235 -24.94 21.21 -0.31
CA ARG A 235 -25.59 20.10 -1.00
C ARG A 235 -25.11 19.98 -2.45
N GLU A 236 -24.89 21.11 -3.13
CA GLU A 236 -24.40 21.12 -4.51
C GLU A 236 -22.97 20.56 -4.65
N GLU A 237 -22.10 20.82 -3.67
CA GLU A 237 -20.76 20.25 -3.65
C GLU A 237 -20.79 18.75 -3.39
N PHE A 238 -21.66 18.30 -2.49
CA PHE A 238 -21.91 16.88 -2.27
C PHE A 238 -22.41 16.16 -3.52
N ASP A 239 -23.36 16.76 -4.26
CA ASP A 239 -23.92 16.17 -5.48
C ASP A 239 -22.85 16.06 -6.59
N LYS A 240 -21.91 17.02 -6.66
CA LYS A 240 -20.73 16.94 -7.56
C LYS A 240 -19.78 15.80 -7.18
N ILE A 241 -19.51 15.62 -5.88
CA ILE A 241 -18.66 14.54 -5.36
C ILE A 241 -19.29 13.17 -5.63
N ARG A 242 -20.60 13.04 -5.38
CA ARG A 242 -21.36 11.81 -5.66
C ARG A 242 -21.41 11.50 -7.14
N ALA A 243 -21.66 12.49 -8.01
CA ALA A 243 -21.63 12.31 -9.46
C ALA A 243 -20.24 11.90 -9.96
N ALA A 244 -19.17 12.43 -9.36
CA ALA A 244 -17.81 12.03 -9.65
C ALA A 244 -17.52 10.57 -9.20
N ALA A 245 -18.02 10.15 -8.04
CA ALA A 245 -17.91 8.77 -7.55
C ALA A 245 -18.68 7.77 -8.44
N VAL A 246 -19.88 8.13 -8.89
CA VAL A 246 -20.67 7.34 -9.86
C VAL A 246 -19.92 7.21 -11.19
N LYS A 247 -19.40 8.32 -11.73
CA LYS A 247 -18.61 8.33 -12.97
C LYS A 247 -17.32 7.50 -12.84
N ALA A 248 -16.76 7.44 -11.63
CA ALA A 248 -15.61 6.62 -11.28
C ALA A 248 -15.93 5.13 -11.07
N GLY A 249 -17.22 4.74 -11.09
CA GLY A 249 -17.63 3.33 -10.96
C GLY A 249 -17.65 2.82 -9.52
N ALA A 250 -17.90 3.69 -8.53
CA ALA A 250 -18.05 3.27 -7.15
C ALA A 250 -19.23 2.29 -6.97
N PRO A 251 -19.08 1.24 -6.14
CA PRO A 251 -20.13 0.26 -5.90
C PRO A 251 -21.31 0.88 -5.11
N ALA A 252 -22.48 0.25 -5.18
CA ALA A 252 -23.74 0.83 -4.69
C ALA A 252 -23.72 1.11 -3.16
N ASP A 253 -23.12 0.20 -2.39
CA ASP A 253 -22.90 0.33 -0.96
C ASP A 253 -21.99 1.51 -0.60
N PHE A 254 -20.99 1.82 -1.43
CA PHE A 254 -20.13 3.00 -1.25
C PHE A 254 -20.90 4.29 -1.52
N LEU A 255 -21.77 4.31 -2.53
CA LEU A 255 -22.65 5.46 -2.79
C LEU A 255 -23.66 5.66 -1.65
N ASP A 256 -24.17 4.56 -1.07
CA ASP A 256 -25.03 4.61 0.12
C ASP A 256 -24.31 5.22 1.33
N GLN A 257 -23.02 4.92 1.52
CA GLN A 257 -22.20 5.54 2.57
C GLN A 257 -22.04 7.05 2.36
N LEU A 258 -21.82 7.51 1.13
CA LEU A 258 -21.82 8.95 0.83
C LEU A 258 -23.18 9.55 1.19
N ASP A 259 -24.28 8.92 0.78
CA ASP A 259 -25.64 9.41 1.04
C ASP A 259 -25.99 9.42 2.53
N GLN A 260 -25.39 8.56 3.35
CA GLN A 260 -25.47 8.63 4.81
C GLN A 260 -24.75 9.85 5.38
N VAL A 261 -23.57 10.21 4.85
CA VAL A 261 -22.82 11.42 5.25
C VAL A 261 -23.61 12.69 4.93
N ALA A 262 -24.27 12.76 3.77
CA ALA A 262 -25.13 13.90 3.45
C ALA A 262 -26.33 14.00 4.39
N ARG A 263 -26.97 12.87 4.71
CA ARG A 263 -28.11 12.83 5.63
C ARG A 263 -27.72 13.25 7.04
N SER A 264 -26.58 12.78 7.56
CA SER A 264 -26.12 13.15 8.90
C SER A 264 -25.77 14.64 9.00
N LYS A 265 -25.14 15.21 7.96
CA LYS A 265 -24.88 16.66 7.91
C LYS A 265 -26.15 17.50 7.79
N ALA A 266 -27.11 17.08 6.98
CA ALA A 266 -28.40 17.77 6.86
C ALA A 266 -29.17 17.75 8.19
N GLN A 267 -29.14 16.63 8.91
CA GLN A 267 -29.74 16.49 10.23
C GLN A 267 -29.05 17.40 11.26
N ALA A 268 -27.72 17.44 11.26
CA ALA A 268 -26.93 18.32 12.13
C ALA A 268 -27.19 19.81 11.86
N ALA A 269 -27.42 20.20 10.61
CA ALA A 269 -27.77 21.57 10.22
C ALA A 269 -29.22 21.96 10.58
N SER A 270 -30.11 20.98 10.77
CA SER A 270 -31.53 21.18 11.10
C SER A 270 -31.86 21.10 12.60
N ALA A 271 -30.88 20.80 13.46
CA ALA A 271 -31.07 20.71 14.89
C ALA A 271 -31.21 22.13 15.52
N PRO A 272 -32.25 22.40 16.35
CA PRO A 272 -32.43 23.70 16.98
C PRO A 272 -31.32 23.98 18.02
N PRO A 273 -30.87 25.24 18.17
CA PRO A 273 -29.80 25.59 19.10
C PRO A 273 -30.26 25.39 20.54
N LYS A 274 -29.46 24.68 21.34
CA LYS A 274 -29.65 24.60 22.80
C LYS A 274 -29.51 25.99 23.40
N GLY A 275 -30.54 26.42 24.12
CA GLY A 275 -30.73 27.79 24.61
C GLY A 275 -29.72 28.27 25.67
N GLU A 276 -29.33 29.53 25.47
CA GLU A 276 -29.09 30.62 26.43
C GLU A 276 -28.50 30.32 27.82
N ARG A 277 -27.25 30.79 28.02
CA ARG A 277 -26.93 31.63 29.19
C ARG A 277 -26.26 32.92 28.71
N GLN A 278 -26.75 34.03 29.27
CA GLN A 278 -26.56 35.40 28.83
C GLN A 278 -25.20 36.02 29.21
N ALA A 279 -24.91 37.08 28.44
CA ALA A 279 -24.20 38.31 28.79
C ALA A 279 -22.68 38.36 28.57
N GLY A 280 -22.29 39.07 27.49
CA GLY A 280 -21.21 40.06 27.58
C GLY A 280 -20.06 39.94 26.59
N GLY A 281 -20.19 40.57 25.41
CA GLY A 281 -19.13 41.43 24.84
C GLY A 281 -17.92 40.82 24.13
N ARG A 282 -17.84 41.16 22.82
CA ARG A 282 -16.66 41.36 21.95
C ARG A 282 -16.05 40.13 21.23
N ALA A 283 -15.98 40.32 19.91
CA ALA A 283 -15.31 39.58 18.83
C ALA A 283 -14.21 38.58 19.22
N SER A 284 -14.18 37.41 18.56
CA SER A 284 -12.89 36.82 18.16
C SER A 284 -13.00 35.78 17.03
N THR A 285 -12.09 35.92 16.07
CA THR A 285 -11.49 34.90 15.19
C THR A 285 -10.62 33.89 15.97
N GLY A 286 -10.86 33.68 17.27
CA GLY A 286 -9.99 32.89 18.16
C GLY A 286 -10.40 31.44 18.40
N GLN A 287 -11.63 31.05 18.05
CA GLN A 287 -12.18 29.75 18.48
C GLN A 287 -11.59 28.54 17.73
N GLN A 288 -11.23 28.70 16.45
CA GLN A 288 -10.57 27.62 15.68
C GLN A 288 -9.09 27.42 16.07
N GLY A 289 -8.43 28.46 16.63
CA GLY A 289 -7.07 28.35 17.15
C GLY A 289 -7.02 27.70 18.53
N GLY A 290 -7.97 28.05 19.42
CA GLY A 290 -8.06 27.49 20.77
C GLY A 290 -8.27 25.97 20.78
N ASP A 291 -9.12 25.45 19.90
CA ASP A 291 -9.40 24.00 19.80
C ASP A 291 -8.18 23.22 19.28
N GLN A 292 -7.40 23.78 18.34
CA GLN A 292 -6.16 23.18 17.86
C GLN A 292 -5.05 23.22 18.91
N GLU A 293 -4.92 24.33 19.63
CA GLU A 293 -3.93 24.51 20.69
C GLU A 293 -4.23 23.65 21.93
N HIS A 294 -5.51 23.41 22.23
CA HIS A 294 -5.94 22.46 23.26
C HIS A 294 -5.63 21.01 22.85
N ALA A 295 -5.94 20.64 21.61
CA ALA A 295 -5.60 19.32 21.08
C ALA A 295 -4.09 19.06 21.06
N ALA A 296 -3.27 20.08 20.77
CA ALA A 296 -1.81 20.00 20.84
C ALA A 296 -1.33 19.79 22.28
N ALA A 297 -1.81 20.61 23.23
CA ALA A 297 -1.47 20.47 24.65
C ALA A 297 -1.84 19.08 25.22
N LEU A 298 -2.96 18.53 24.77
CA LEU A 298 -3.40 17.19 25.14
C LEU A 298 -2.46 16.12 24.58
N GLY A 299 -2.05 16.24 23.32
CA GLY A 299 -1.06 15.35 22.70
C GLY A 299 0.28 15.36 23.41
N GLU A 300 0.80 16.54 23.73
CA GLU A 300 2.08 16.70 24.44
C GLU A 300 2.07 16.06 25.83
N MET A 301 0.95 16.18 26.58
CA MET A 301 0.80 15.52 27.88
C MET A 301 0.85 13.99 27.76
N PHE A 302 0.18 13.40 26.76
CA PHE A 302 0.22 11.94 26.55
C PHE A 302 1.58 11.44 26.04
N ASP A 303 2.30 12.25 25.27
CA ASP A 303 3.66 11.93 24.86
C ASP A 303 4.63 11.98 26.06
N ALA A 304 4.54 12.99 26.92
CA ALA A 304 5.31 13.05 28.16
C ALA A 304 5.00 11.88 29.12
N ALA A 305 3.74 11.44 29.19
CA ALA A 305 3.36 10.27 29.98
C ALA A 305 4.00 8.98 29.44
N ARG A 306 4.10 8.85 28.12
CA ARG A 306 4.77 7.73 27.46
C ARG A 306 6.27 7.72 27.76
N ASP A 307 6.91 8.90 27.74
CA ASP A 307 8.32 9.05 28.09
C ASP A 307 8.58 8.75 29.58
N ALA A 308 7.58 9.00 30.45
CA ALA A 308 7.56 8.60 31.85
C ALA A 308 7.23 7.11 32.09
N GLY A 309 7.04 6.32 31.03
CA GLY A 309 6.78 4.88 31.11
C GLY A 309 5.32 4.49 31.32
N ILE A 310 4.39 5.44 31.30
CA ILE A 310 2.95 5.20 31.42
C ILE A 310 2.37 5.07 30.00
N ALA A 311 2.36 3.85 29.47
CA ALA A 311 1.94 3.58 28.10
C ALA A 311 0.41 3.40 27.95
N ASP A 312 -0.30 3.06 29.03
CA ASP A 312 -1.75 2.91 29.00
C ASP A 312 -2.45 4.26 29.10
N ARG A 313 -3.19 4.61 28.05
CA ARG A 313 -3.96 5.85 27.97
C ARG A 313 -4.99 5.97 29.09
N ALA A 314 -5.63 4.86 29.49
CA ALA A 314 -6.63 4.88 30.56
C ALA A 314 -5.99 5.22 31.92
N GLU A 315 -4.76 4.77 32.14
CA GLU A 315 -3.98 5.06 33.35
C GLU A 315 -3.59 6.54 33.42
N VAL A 316 -3.15 7.13 32.30
CA VAL A 316 -2.85 8.58 32.21
C VAL A 316 -4.11 9.41 32.44
N GLU A 317 -5.24 9.02 31.86
CA GLU A 317 -6.52 9.71 32.04
C GLU A 317 -7.01 9.64 33.49
N GLN A 318 -6.84 8.49 34.17
CA GLN A 318 -7.15 8.33 35.58
C GLN A 318 -6.21 9.15 36.48
N LEU A 319 -4.90 9.12 36.21
CA LEU A 319 -3.91 9.91 36.94
C LEU A 319 -4.24 11.41 36.84
N PHE A 320 -4.52 11.88 35.63
CA PHE A 320 -4.91 13.27 35.41
C PHE A 320 -6.21 13.64 36.13
N THR A 321 -7.23 12.81 35.99
CA THR A 321 -8.54 13.04 36.62
C THR A 321 -8.43 13.04 38.15
N SER A 322 -7.57 12.19 38.72
CA SER A 322 -7.31 12.14 40.17
C SER A 322 -6.67 13.43 40.70
N ARG A 323 -5.84 14.09 39.88
CA ARG A 323 -5.10 15.31 40.25
C ARG A 323 -5.91 16.59 40.04
N HIS A 324 -6.66 16.66 38.94
CA HIS A 324 -7.33 17.89 38.51
C HIS A 324 -8.86 17.84 38.64
N GLY A 325 -9.44 16.68 38.97
CA GLY A 325 -10.89 16.50 39.17
C GLY A 325 -11.72 16.61 37.89
N VAL A 326 -11.07 16.68 36.72
CA VAL A 326 -11.69 16.80 35.40
C VAL A 326 -10.99 15.87 34.42
N ALA A 327 -11.69 15.42 33.39
CA ALA A 327 -11.09 14.63 32.33
C ALA A 327 -10.12 15.49 31.50
N PRO A 328 -9.02 14.93 30.97
CA PRO A 328 -8.07 15.67 30.13
C PRO A 328 -8.71 16.40 28.94
N ALA A 329 -9.77 15.82 28.36
CA ALA A 329 -10.51 16.41 27.26
C ALA A 329 -11.20 17.73 27.63
N ASP A 330 -11.60 17.87 28.90
CA ASP A 330 -12.34 19.03 29.44
C ASP A 330 -11.44 19.96 30.27
N ALA A 331 -10.13 19.68 30.35
CA ALA A 331 -9.17 20.43 31.15
C ALA A 331 -8.75 21.76 30.49
N THR A 332 -8.16 22.67 31.25
CA THR A 332 -7.51 23.86 30.67
C THR A 332 -6.12 23.50 30.14
N ARG A 333 -5.61 24.28 29.17
CA ARG A 333 -4.24 24.10 28.64
C ARG A 333 -3.17 24.20 29.71
N GLU A 334 -3.38 25.06 30.71
CA GLU A 334 -2.48 25.21 31.85
C GLU A 334 -2.41 23.93 32.69
N GLN A 335 -3.55 23.25 32.90
CA GLN A 335 -3.58 21.97 33.60
C GLN A 335 -2.87 20.86 32.79
N LEU A 336 -3.06 20.84 31.47
CA LEU A 336 -2.39 19.89 30.58
C LEU A 336 -0.87 20.08 30.56
N HIS A 337 -0.41 21.32 30.42
CA HIS A 337 1.02 21.63 30.46
C HIS A 337 1.65 21.40 31.83
N ALA A 338 0.94 21.73 32.92
CA ALA A 338 1.42 21.44 34.27
C ALA A 338 1.67 19.94 34.48
N MET A 339 0.71 19.10 34.08
CA MET A 339 0.89 17.64 34.16
C MET A 339 2.04 17.16 33.24
N ARG A 340 2.15 17.70 32.02
CA ARG A 340 3.27 17.39 31.11
C ARG A 340 4.62 17.68 31.77
N ASP A 341 4.77 18.86 32.35
CA ASP A 341 6.03 19.31 32.96
C ASP A 341 6.37 18.45 34.19
N ASP A 342 5.38 18.11 35.03
CA ASP A 342 5.57 17.20 36.16
C ASP A 342 6.05 15.80 35.71
N LEU A 343 5.49 15.27 34.60
CA LEU A 343 5.88 13.97 34.05
C LEU A 343 7.29 14.00 33.47
N LEU A 344 7.67 15.09 32.80
CA LEU A 344 9.03 15.28 32.28
C LEU A 344 10.06 15.45 33.40
N ASP A 345 9.72 16.18 34.46
CA ASP A 345 10.57 16.34 35.65
C ASP A 345 10.77 15.00 36.38
N ALA A 346 9.74 14.15 36.45
CA ALA A 346 9.85 12.81 37.02
C ALA A 346 10.83 11.92 36.22
N VAL A 347 10.85 12.05 34.89
CA VAL A 347 11.81 11.34 34.02
C VAL A 347 13.24 11.83 34.26
N GLN A 348 13.43 13.16 34.33
CA GLN A 348 14.75 13.75 34.55
C GLN A 348 15.30 13.45 35.95
N GLY A 349 14.43 13.43 36.96
CA GLY A 349 14.79 13.04 38.33
C GLY A 349 15.14 11.55 38.50
N ALA A 350 14.60 10.67 37.65
CA ALA A 350 14.93 9.25 37.64
C ALA A 350 16.23 8.92 36.88
N ALA A 351 16.75 9.87 36.09
CA ALA A 351 17.98 9.71 35.29
C ALA A 351 19.24 10.32 35.94
N ALA A 352 19.11 10.98 37.10
CA ALA A 352 20.20 11.57 37.89
C ALA A 352 20.63 10.69 39.06
#